data_AF-A0A535WZX2-F1
#
_entry.id   AF-A0A535WZX2-F1
#
_cell.length_a   1.000
_cell.length_b   1.000
_cell.length_c   1.000
_cell.angle_alpha   90.00
_cell.angle_beta   90.00
_cell.angle_gamma   90.00
#
_symmetry.space_group_name_H-M   'P 1'
#
loop_
_entity.id
_entity.type
_entity.pdbx_description
1 polymer ?
#
loop_
_entity_poly.entity_id
_entity_poly.type
_entity_poly.pdbx_seq_one_letter_code
_entity_poly.pdbx_strand_id
1 'polypeptide(L)'
;VRTRHQDLGPGAQDDPIRAAVFRRRGFGRRPTPGGRGRRRSGHPRQGALRGKDHAGASAGGVRRIGLIAMAIVLIACGGRESADDQGLHQDIQNNTSGAEVTFDGTVLNDPVQSGDHERFQVKTTTGEILEVDHNTSLAQAVPIHKGDGVVIHGQLYIDPGPRYGVHCTHAQTSGGCPNPGWIEYNNTYYE
;
A
#
# COMPACT_ATOMS: atom_id res chain seq x y z
N VAL A 1 -2.77 68.85 -7.73
CA VAL A 1 -3.20 69.17 -6.35
C VAL A 1 -4.25 68.17 -5.92
N ARG A 2 -3.91 67.38 -4.90
CA ARG A 2 -4.73 66.65 -3.89
C ARG A 2 -6.15 66.12 -4.22
N THR A 3 -6.22 64.78 -4.23
CA THR A 3 -7.04 63.87 -3.38
C THR A 3 -8.52 64.19 -3.08
N ARG A 4 -9.38 63.19 -3.34
CA ARG A 4 -10.40 62.78 -2.35
C ARG A 4 -10.60 61.26 -2.37
N HIS A 5 -10.35 60.68 -1.20
CA HIS A 5 -10.78 59.37 -0.74
C HIS A 5 -12.32 59.23 -0.83
N GLN A 6 -12.79 58.03 -1.16
CA GLN A 6 -14.08 57.53 -0.69
C GLN A 6 -13.87 56.13 -0.13
N ASP A 7 -13.77 56.09 1.20
CA ASP A 7 -13.94 54.90 2.02
C ASP A 7 -15.42 54.51 2.05
N LEU A 8 -15.71 53.25 1.76
CA LEU A 8 -16.95 52.57 2.11
C LEU A 8 -16.59 51.41 3.03
N GLY A 9 -16.84 51.56 4.33
CA GLY A 9 -17.09 50.44 5.24
C GLY A 9 -18.60 50.33 5.52
N PRO A 10 -19.03 49.53 6.50
CA PRO A 10 -18.65 48.14 6.77
C PRO A 10 -19.89 47.23 6.63
N GLY A 11 -19.72 46.04 6.03
CA GLY A 11 -20.76 45.02 5.99
C GLY A 11 -20.67 44.11 7.20
N ALA A 12 -21.53 44.35 8.19
CA ALA A 12 -21.76 43.47 9.32
C ALA A 12 -22.40 42.14 8.87
N GLN A 13 -21.93 41.03 9.44
CA GLN A 13 -22.73 39.85 9.77
C GLN A 13 -21.94 38.97 10.73
N ASP A 14 -22.26 39.13 12.01
CA ASP A 14 -21.86 38.30 13.14
C ASP A 14 -22.72 37.01 13.20
N ASP A 15 -22.05 35.88 13.49
CA ASP A 15 -22.42 34.82 14.45
C ASP A 15 -23.67 33.90 14.22
N PRO A 16 -23.85 32.80 14.99
CA PRO A 16 -22.98 31.62 15.21
C PRO A 16 -23.85 30.31 15.16
N ILE A 17 -23.38 29.20 15.76
CA ILE A 17 -24.09 27.95 16.19
C ILE A 17 -23.48 26.70 15.53
N ARG A 18 -22.55 25.98 16.19
CA ARG A 18 -22.73 24.95 17.25
C ARG A 18 -23.56 23.72 16.85
N ALA A 19 -22.84 22.59 16.80
CA ALA A 19 -23.18 21.30 17.41
C ALA A 19 -24.54 20.66 17.09
N ALA A 20 -24.50 19.62 16.26
CA ALA A 20 -25.49 18.54 16.30
C ALA A 20 -24.84 17.26 16.85
N VAL A 21 -25.10 17.02 18.13
CA VAL A 21 -25.02 15.71 18.78
C VAL A 21 -26.09 14.81 18.16
N PHE A 22 -25.74 13.61 17.70
CA PHE A 22 -26.72 12.52 17.57
C PHE A 22 -26.28 11.29 18.37
N ARG A 23 -26.87 11.18 19.56
CA ARG A 23 -27.07 9.92 20.27
C ARG A 23 -28.05 9.06 19.48
N ARG A 24 -27.72 7.79 19.26
CA ARG A 24 -28.74 6.71 19.35
C ARG A 24 -28.21 5.58 20.20
N ARG A 25 -28.84 5.44 21.37
CA ARG A 25 -28.84 4.24 22.20
C ARG A 25 -29.79 3.21 21.57
N GLY A 26 -29.43 1.93 21.69
CA GLY A 26 -30.34 0.98 22.33
C GLY A 26 -30.84 -0.21 21.50
N PHE A 27 -30.37 -1.38 21.95
CA PHE A 27 -31.14 -2.61 22.20
C PHE A 27 -31.82 -3.37 21.04
N GLY A 28 -31.31 -4.58 20.82
CA GLY A 28 -32.00 -5.64 20.07
C GLY A 28 -31.37 -7.02 20.28
N ARG A 29 -31.32 -7.51 21.53
CA ARG A 29 -31.16 -8.95 21.79
C ARG A 29 -32.49 -9.64 21.52
N ARG A 30 -32.53 -10.73 20.74
CA ARG A 30 -33.46 -11.86 20.94
C ARG A 30 -32.95 -13.18 20.34
N PRO A 31 -33.48 -14.33 20.82
CA PRO A 31 -32.73 -15.60 20.92
C PRO A 31 -33.38 -16.82 20.22
N THR A 32 -32.65 -17.96 20.24
CA THR A 32 -33.09 -19.40 20.21
C THR A 32 -33.74 -19.94 18.92
N PRO A 33 -33.79 -21.28 18.65
CA PRO A 33 -33.69 -22.46 19.54
C PRO A 33 -32.57 -23.46 19.14
N GLY A 34 -32.11 -24.43 19.93
CA GLY A 34 -32.74 -25.21 20.99
C GLY A 34 -33.02 -26.64 20.49
N GLY A 35 -32.24 -27.63 20.94
CA GLY A 35 -32.79 -28.96 21.19
C GLY A 35 -32.00 -30.21 20.75
N ARG A 36 -31.58 -30.98 21.77
CA ARG A 36 -31.50 -32.46 21.88
C ARG A 36 -30.40 -33.16 21.06
N GLY A 37 -29.57 -34.06 21.58
CA GLY A 37 -29.48 -34.70 22.90
C GLY A 37 -29.00 -36.15 22.73
N ARG A 38 -28.21 -36.65 23.71
CA ARG A 38 -27.94 -38.09 24.04
C ARG A 38 -27.13 -38.87 22.96
N ARG A 39 -26.24 -39.82 23.24
CA ARG A 39 -25.85 -40.68 24.38
C ARG A 39 -24.47 -41.28 24.02
N ARG A 40 -23.49 -41.27 24.94
CA ARG A 40 -22.91 -42.44 25.66
C ARG A 40 -22.34 -43.61 24.82
N SER A 41 -21.14 -43.99 25.29
CA SER A 41 -20.56 -45.34 25.51
C SER A 41 -19.87 -46.10 24.37
N GLY A 42 -18.56 -46.38 24.59
CA GLY A 42 -17.85 -47.49 23.95
C GLY A 42 -16.31 -47.43 23.99
N HIS A 43 -15.69 -47.73 25.13
CA HIS A 43 -14.33 -48.30 25.24
C HIS A 43 -14.48 -49.74 25.79
N PRO A 44 -13.44 -50.58 25.89
CA PRO A 44 -12.45 -51.03 24.89
C PRO A 44 -12.31 -52.59 24.94
N ARG A 45 -11.77 -53.26 23.92
CA ARG A 45 -11.16 -54.63 24.02
C ARG A 45 -10.09 -54.76 22.92
N GLN A 46 -8.80 -54.84 23.25
CA GLN A 46 -8.03 -56.05 23.62
C GLN A 46 -8.14 -57.18 22.60
N GLY A 47 -7.01 -57.49 21.97
CA GLY A 47 -6.82 -58.64 21.07
C GLY A 47 -5.37 -58.73 20.63
N ALA A 48 -4.51 -59.24 21.52
CA ALA A 48 -3.16 -59.65 21.18
C ALA A 48 -3.20 -60.94 20.36
N LEU A 49 -2.46 -61.00 19.24
CA LEU A 49 -2.03 -62.27 18.68
C LEU A 49 -0.53 -62.23 18.39
N ARG A 50 0.12 -63.12 19.12
CA ARG A 50 1.51 -63.53 19.13
C ARG A 50 1.70 -64.53 17.98
N GLY A 51 2.70 -64.31 17.14
CA GLY A 51 3.15 -65.26 16.12
C GLY A 51 4.62 -65.02 15.83
N LYS A 52 5.42 -66.06 16.05
CA LYS A 52 6.88 -66.08 16.11
C LYS A 52 7.46 -66.65 14.80
N ASP A 53 8.74 -66.33 14.60
CA ASP A 53 9.74 -67.02 13.77
C ASP A 53 9.75 -66.74 12.27
N HIS A 54 10.86 -66.18 11.76
CA HIS A 54 11.93 -66.96 11.11
C HIS A 54 13.10 -66.04 10.73
N ALA A 55 14.30 -66.47 11.10
CA ALA A 55 15.57 -65.86 10.76
C ALA A 55 15.85 -65.99 9.26
N GLY A 56 16.41 -64.92 8.68
CA GLY A 56 16.94 -64.90 7.32
C GLY A 56 17.94 -63.76 7.19
N ALA A 57 19.21 -64.07 7.37
CA ALA A 57 20.30 -63.16 7.08
C ALA A 57 20.50 -63.07 5.57
N SER A 58 20.58 -61.86 5.01
CA SER A 58 21.36 -61.60 3.81
C SER A 58 21.79 -60.14 3.75
N ALA A 59 23.09 -60.01 3.53
CA ALA A 59 23.85 -58.80 3.29
C ALA A 59 23.42 -58.09 2.00
N GLY A 60 23.73 -56.80 1.92
CA GLY A 60 23.77 -56.08 0.65
C GLY A 60 22.76 -54.95 0.55
N GLY A 61 23.21 -53.74 0.86
CA GLY A 61 22.40 -52.55 0.62
C GLY A 61 23.01 -51.34 1.27
N VAL A 62 24.15 -50.89 0.74
CA VAL A 62 24.65 -49.53 1.00
C VAL A 62 23.59 -48.57 0.45
N ARG A 63 22.64 -48.19 1.31
CA ARG A 63 21.68 -47.13 1.00
C ARG A 63 22.49 -45.85 0.96
N ARG A 64 22.89 -45.44 -0.23
CA ARG A 64 23.38 -44.10 -0.56
C ARG A 64 22.28 -43.13 -0.12
N ILE A 65 22.36 -42.63 1.11
CA ILE A 65 21.57 -41.49 1.55
C ILE A 65 22.16 -40.32 0.76
N GLY A 66 21.48 -39.99 -0.34
CA GLY A 66 21.84 -38.88 -1.20
C GLY A 66 21.91 -37.62 -0.38
N LEU A 67 23.12 -37.04 -0.31
CA LEU A 67 23.31 -35.66 0.09
C LEU A 67 22.70 -34.79 -1.02
N ILE A 68 21.47 -34.33 -0.82
CA ILE A 68 20.95 -33.15 -1.51
C ILE A 68 20.55 -32.16 -0.41
N ALA A 69 21.55 -31.57 0.23
CA ALA A 69 21.37 -30.33 0.95
C ALA A 69 21.30 -29.22 -0.12
N MET A 70 20.08 -28.94 -0.56
CA MET A 70 19.78 -27.92 -1.56
C MET A 70 20.10 -26.55 -0.97
N ALA A 71 21.28 -26.03 -1.29
CA ALA A 71 21.71 -24.68 -0.96
C ALA A 71 20.90 -23.69 -1.79
N ILE A 72 19.76 -23.24 -1.27
CA ILE A 72 19.05 -22.07 -1.78
C ILE A 72 19.64 -20.85 -1.05
N VAL A 73 20.76 -20.34 -1.57
CA VAL A 73 21.23 -18.99 -1.27
C VAL A 73 20.65 -18.11 -2.37
N LEU A 74 19.44 -17.59 -2.14
CA LEU A 74 18.88 -16.58 -3.05
C LEU A 74 19.49 -15.23 -2.70
N ILE A 75 20.31 -14.80 -3.66
CA ILE A 75 20.91 -13.50 -3.87
C ILE A 75 19.92 -12.38 -3.50
N ALA A 76 20.15 -11.73 -2.36
CA ALA A 76 19.59 -10.41 -2.08
C ALA A 76 20.41 -9.37 -2.84
N CYS A 77 20.22 -9.32 -4.17
CA CYS A 77 20.59 -8.14 -4.92
C CYS A 77 19.54 -7.08 -4.59
N GLY A 78 19.92 -6.06 -3.82
CA GLY A 78 19.10 -4.89 -3.51
C GLY A 78 18.86 -4.03 -4.74
N GLY A 79 18.12 -4.57 -5.72
CA GLY A 79 17.55 -3.78 -6.81
C GLY A 79 16.40 -2.94 -6.28
N ARG A 80 16.21 -1.75 -6.87
CA ARG A 80 15.03 -0.92 -6.62
C ARG A 80 13.79 -1.63 -7.15
N GLU A 81 12.64 -1.22 -6.61
CA GLU A 81 11.33 -1.75 -6.95
C GLU A 81 11.08 -1.56 -8.46
N SER A 82 10.63 -2.62 -9.15
CA SER A 82 10.19 -2.53 -10.53
C SER A 82 8.77 -1.99 -10.60
N ALA A 83 8.45 -1.25 -11.66
CA ALA A 83 7.08 -0.80 -11.93
C ALA A 83 6.08 -1.98 -11.99
N ASP A 84 4.94 -1.80 -11.34
CA ASP A 84 3.77 -2.69 -11.32
C ASP A 84 2.50 -1.86 -11.54
N ASP A 85 2.30 -1.43 -12.78
CA ASP A 85 1.16 -0.59 -13.18
C ASP A 85 -0.19 -1.29 -12.91
N GLN A 86 -0.22 -2.63 -13.02
CA GLN A 86 -1.43 -3.41 -12.74
C GLN A 86 -1.72 -3.49 -11.24
N GLY A 87 -0.68 -3.55 -10.40
CA GLY A 87 -0.79 -3.40 -8.95
C GLY A 87 -1.39 -2.04 -8.58
N LEU A 88 -0.84 -0.95 -9.11
CA LEU A 88 -1.40 0.40 -8.90
C LEU A 88 -2.87 0.48 -9.35
N HIS A 89 -3.20 -0.02 -10.54
CA HIS A 89 -4.58 -0.05 -11.03
C HIS A 89 -5.51 -0.75 -10.02
N GLN A 90 -5.10 -1.92 -9.52
CA GLN A 90 -5.89 -2.68 -8.54
C GLN A 90 -6.04 -1.92 -7.23
N ASP A 91 -5.00 -1.26 -6.73
CA ASP A 91 -5.09 -0.44 -5.52
C ASP A 91 -6.06 0.73 -5.68
N ILE A 92 -6.09 1.37 -6.84
CA ILE A 92 -7.07 2.41 -7.15
C ILE A 92 -8.49 1.83 -7.21
N GLN A 93 -8.71 0.71 -7.89
CA GLN A 93 -10.03 0.06 -7.97
C GLN A 93 -10.55 -0.39 -6.60
N ASN A 94 -9.64 -0.85 -5.74
CA ASN A 94 -9.96 -1.32 -4.39
C ASN A 94 -10.00 -0.21 -3.34
N ASN A 95 -9.72 1.04 -3.73
CA ASN A 95 -9.64 2.19 -2.84
C ASN A 95 -8.61 2.00 -1.70
N THR A 96 -7.45 1.43 -2.02
CA THR A 96 -6.36 1.13 -1.08
C THR A 96 -5.44 2.34 -0.86
N SER A 97 -5.96 3.42 -0.27
CA SER A 97 -5.11 4.56 0.11
C SER A 97 -4.04 4.12 1.13
N GLY A 98 -2.82 4.64 0.98
CA GLY A 98 -1.66 4.29 1.78
C GLY A 98 -0.84 3.12 1.22
N ALA A 99 -1.28 2.51 0.12
CA ALA A 99 -0.49 1.50 -0.58
C ALA A 99 0.84 2.07 -1.07
N GLU A 100 1.90 1.28 -0.93
CA GLU A 100 3.18 1.54 -1.57
C GLU A 100 3.12 1.07 -3.02
N VAL A 101 3.48 1.96 -3.95
CA VAL A 101 3.28 1.74 -5.38
C VAL A 101 4.55 2.10 -6.15
N THR A 102 4.82 1.34 -7.20
CA THR A 102 5.84 1.65 -8.21
C THR A 102 5.19 1.55 -9.57
N PHE A 103 5.31 2.56 -10.42
CA PHE A 103 4.60 2.58 -11.70
C PHE A 103 5.28 3.49 -12.73
N ASP A 104 5.03 3.18 -14.01
CA ASP A 104 5.40 3.98 -15.15
C ASP A 104 4.37 5.10 -15.38
N GLY A 105 4.86 6.31 -15.68
CA GLY A 105 4.04 7.49 -15.91
C GLY A 105 4.52 8.36 -17.06
N THR A 106 3.58 8.99 -17.78
CA THR A 106 3.86 10.10 -18.71
C THR A 106 3.40 11.41 -18.11
N VAL A 107 4.28 12.40 -18.01
CA VAL A 107 3.98 13.72 -17.43
C VAL A 107 2.98 14.48 -18.31
N LEU A 108 1.89 14.98 -17.70
CA LEU A 108 0.80 15.65 -18.41
C LEU A 108 0.90 17.19 -18.41
N ASN A 109 1.61 17.75 -17.43
CA ASN A 109 1.86 19.18 -17.29
C ASN A 109 3.23 19.42 -16.67
N ASP A 110 3.83 20.57 -16.97
CA ASP A 110 5.09 20.95 -16.34
C ASP A 110 4.91 21.04 -14.82
N PRO A 111 5.93 20.64 -14.04
CA PRO A 111 5.88 20.77 -12.60
C PRO A 111 5.76 22.23 -12.13
N VAL A 112 4.97 22.42 -11.08
CA VAL A 112 4.72 23.72 -10.47
C VAL A 112 5.05 23.65 -8.99
N GLN A 113 5.86 24.60 -8.52
CA GLN A 113 6.17 24.72 -7.10
C GLN A 113 4.93 25.18 -6.32
N SER A 114 4.60 24.47 -5.24
CA SER A 114 3.54 24.75 -4.30
C SER A 114 4.04 24.53 -2.87
N GLY A 115 4.51 25.60 -2.24
CA GLY A 115 5.20 25.51 -0.94
C GLY A 115 6.50 24.73 -1.08
N ASP A 116 6.68 23.72 -0.23
CA ASP A 116 7.84 22.82 -0.27
C ASP A 116 7.66 21.63 -1.24
N HIS A 117 6.58 21.61 -2.02
CA HIS A 117 6.31 20.55 -2.98
C HIS A 117 6.40 21.04 -4.42
N GLU A 118 6.93 20.20 -5.28
CA GLU A 118 6.78 20.26 -6.72
C GLU A 118 5.60 19.38 -7.11
N ARG A 119 4.62 19.95 -7.83
CA ARG A 119 3.37 19.27 -8.21
C ARG A 119 3.22 19.14 -9.72
N PHE A 120 2.88 17.95 -10.18
CA PHE A 120 2.53 17.67 -11.56
C PHE A 120 1.56 16.49 -11.64
N GLN A 121 0.96 16.27 -12.81
CA GLN A 121 0.16 15.07 -13.06
C GLN A 121 0.89 14.13 -14.01
N VAL A 122 0.69 12.84 -13.79
CA VAL A 122 1.13 11.78 -14.71
C VAL A 122 -0.07 10.96 -15.16
N LYS A 123 0.03 10.42 -16.37
CA LYS A 123 -0.86 9.36 -16.84
C LYS A 123 -0.12 8.03 -16.78
N THR A 124 -0.71 7.05 -16.10
CA THR A 124 -0.19 5.68 -16.02
C THR A 124 -0.37 4.95 -17.36
N THR A 125 0.30 3.81 -17.53
CA THR A 125 0.09 2.93 -18.69
C THR A 125 -1.32 2.32 -18.71
N THR A 126 -1.93 2.13 -17.53
CA THR A 126 -3.31 1.64 -17.34
C THR A 126 -4.37 2.73 -17.52
N GLY A 127 -3.98 4.01 -17.54
CA GLY A 127 -4.80 5.13 -17.99
C GLY A 127 -5.31 6.06 -16.89
N GLU A 128 -5.02 5.78 -15.62
CA GLU A 128 -5.29 6.67 -14.50
C GLU A 128 -4.45 7.95 -14.61
N ILE A 129 -4.98 9.02 -14.03
CA ILE A 129 -4.27 10.28 -13.86
C ILE A 129 -4.04 10.48 -12.37
N LEU A 130 -2.78 10.64 -11.99
CA LEU A 130 -2.37 10.85 -10.61
C LEU A 130 -1.66 12.20 -10.47
N GLU A 131 -1.97 12.94 -9.41
CA GLU A 131 -1.14 14.04 -8.93
C GLU A 131 0.11 13.47 -8.24
N VAL A 132 1.27 14.06 -8.49
CA VAL A 132 2.52 13.71 -7.81
C VAL A 132 2.89 14.89 -6.92
N ASP A 133 3.03 14.62 -5.63
CA ASP A 133 3.41 15.58 -4.60
C ASP A 133 4.86 15.32 -4.15
N HIS A 134 5.83 15.84 -4.92
CA HIS A 134 7.24 15.64 -4.66
C HIS A 134 7.79 16.70 -3.70
N ASN A 135 8.27 16.30 -2.52
CA ASN A 135 8.76 17.27 -1.51
C ASN A 135 10.21 17.70 -1.80
N THR A 136 10.37 18.90 -2.35
CA THR A 136 11.67 19.47 -2.75
C THR A 136 12.52 19.97 -1.58
N SER A 137 11.98 19.97 -0.35
CA SER A 137 12.80 20.22 0.86
C SER A 137 13.55 18.97 1.33
N LEU A 138 13.13 17.78 0.87
CA LEU A 138 13.70 16.48 1.22
C LEU A 138 14.48 15.85 0.08
N ALA A 139 14.13 16.18 -1.17
CA ALA A 139 14.74 15.67 -2.39
C ALA A 139 15.02 16.82 -3.37
N GLN A 140 15.90 16.59 -4.35
CA GLN A 140 16.10 17.54 -5.46
C GLN A 140 14.89 17.57 -6.40
N ALA A 141 14.49 18.76 -6.86
CA ALA A 141 13.46 18.91 -7.90
C ALA A 141 13.80 18.10 -9.17
N VAL A 142 12.78 17.55 -9.80
CA VAL A 142 12.97 16.68 -10.97
C VAL A 142 12.93 17.54 -12.23
N PRO A 143 13.96 17.55 -13.10
CA PRO A 143 14.03 18.40 -14.29
C PRO A 143 13.20 17.83 -15.46
N ILE A 144 11.95 17.44 -15.17
CA ILE A 144 10.99 16.89 -16.12
C ILE A 144 10.08 17.96 -16.70
N HIS A 145 9.57 17.70 -17.89
CA HIS A 145 8.60 18.53 -18.57
C HIS A 145 7.42 17.67 -19.06
N LYS A 146 6.36 18.33 -19.48
CA LYS A 146 5.23 17.66 -20.12
C LYS A 146 5.68 16.75 -21.26
N GLY A 147 5.22 15.51 -21.22
CA GLY A 147 5.50 14.46 -22.21
C GLY A 147 6.64 13.52 -21.82
N ASP A 148 7.41 13.84 -20.78
CA ASP A 148 8.48 12.97 -20.30
C ASP A 148 7.94 11.69 -19.68
N GLY A 149 8.70 10.60 -19.86
CA GLY A 149 8.48 9.33 -19.18
C GLY A 149 9.25 9.28 -17.86
N VAL A 150 8.59 8.80 -16.81
CA VAL A 150 9.15 8.64 -15.48
C VAL A 150 8.72 7.32 -14.88
N VAL A 151 9.53 6.79 -13.95
CA VAL A 151 9.10 5.72 -13.03
C VAL A 151 9.01 6.33 -11.65
N ILE A 152 7.89 6.11 -10.95
CA ILE A 152 7.63 6.72 -9.65
C ILE A 152 7.44 5.62 -8.63
N HIS A 153 8.13 5.74 -7.49
CA HIS A 153 7.91 4.93 -6.30
C HIS A 153 7.51 5.81 -5.12
N GLY A 154 6.43 5.47 -4.44
CA GLY A 154 5.94 6.23 -3.30
C GLY A 154 4.67 5.65 -2.70
N GLN A 155 3.92 6.49 -2.00
CA GLN A 155 2.68 6.11 -1.33
C GLN A 155 1.46 6.71 -2.04
N LEU A 156 0.51 5.87 -2.41
CA LEU A 156 -0.78 6.25 -2.98
C LEU A 156 -1.66 6.95 -1.95
N TYR A 157 -2.27 8.07 -2.32
CA TYR A 157 -3.40 8.67 -1.61
C TYR A 157 -4.63 8.74 -2.51
N ILE A 158 -5.81 8.62 -1.89
CA ILE A 158 -7.10 8.73 -2.58
C ILE A 158 -7.98 9.73 -1.84
N ASP A 159 -8.24 10.86 -2.47
CA ASP A 159 -9.09 11.92 -1.96
C ASP A 159 -10.57 11.73 -2.37
N PRO A 160 -11.53 12.33 -1.63
CA PRO A 160 -12.93 12.33 -2.02
C PRO A 160 -13.17 13.00 -3.40
N GLY A 161 -13.90 12.30 -4.27
CA GLY A 161 -14.08 12.68 -5.67
C GLY A 161 -12.82 12.37 -6.46
N PRO A 162 -12.87 11.53 -7.51
CA PRO A 162 -11.81 10.63 -8.00
C PRO A 162 -10.46 11.33 -8.24
N ARG A 163 -9.75 11.59 -7.15
CA ARG A 163 -8.48 12.30 -7.11
C ARG A 163 -7.50 11.35 -6.46
N TYR A 164 -6.61 10.85 -7.29
CA TYR A 164 -5.55 9.94 -6.90
C TYR A 164 -4.25 10.73 -6.95
N GLY A 165 -3.36 10.43 -6.03
CA GLY A 165 -2.02 10.96 -6.14
C GLY A 165 -1.02 10.14 -5.38
N VAL A 166 0.24 10.52 -5.52
CA VAL A 166 1.37 9.85 -4.87
C VAL A 166 2.21 10.88 -4.16
N HIS A 167 2.54 10.59 -2.91
CA HIS A 167 3.46 11.35 -2.08
C HIS A 167 4.56 10.42 -1.55
N CYS A 168 5.42 10.91 -0.64
CA CYS A 168 6.55 10.16 -0.11
C CYS A 168 7.57 9.72 -1.16
N THR A 169 7.70 10.46 -2.27
CA THR A 169 8.68 10.19 -3.34
C THR A 169 10.09 10.71 -2.96
N HIS A 170 10.57 10.37 -1.77
CA HIS A 170 11.88 10.78 -1.23
C HIS A 170 12.43 9.71 -0.29
N ALA A 171 13.76 9.65 -0.13
CA ALA A 171 14.42 8.60 0.63
C ALA A 171 14.21 8.72 2.15
N GLN A 172 13.98 9.93 2.66
CA GLN A 172 13.82 10.15 4.10
C GLN A 172 12.49 9.56 4.62
N THR A 173 12.56 8.66 5.60
CA THR A 173 11.35 8.04 6.18
C THR A 173 10.84 8.79 7.42
N SER A 174 9.53 8.66 7.68
CA SER A 174 8.86 9.22 8.84
C SER A 174 7.60 8.41 9.18
N GLY A 175 6.86 8.79 10.24
CA GLY A 175 5.58 8.15 10.55
C GLY A 175 4.52 8.27 9.44
N GLY A 176 4.60 9.32 8.61
CA GLY A 176 3.72 9.50 7.45
C GLY A 176 4.27 8.93 6.13
N CYS A 177 5.57 8.62 6.08
CA CYS A 177 6.25 8.03 4.93
C CYS A 177 7.13 6.88 5.44
N PRO A 178 6.55 5.71 5.74
CA PRO A 178 7.29 4.63 6.40
C PRO A 178 8.37 3.99 5.52
N ASN A 179 8.21 4.08 4.20
CA ASN A 179 9.11 3.52 3.21
C ASN A 179 9.76 4.64 2.38
N PRO A 180 11.01 4.46 1.91
CA PRO A 180 11.65 5.42 1.01
C PRO A 180 10.95 5.42 -0.34
N GLY A 181 10.81 6.59 -0.96
CA GLY A 181 10.33 6.73 -2.34
C GLY A 181 11.34 7.45 -3.23
N TRP A 182 11.03 7.51 -4.52
CA TRP A 182 11.90 8.12 -5.52
C TRP A 182 11.14 8.40 -6.81
N ILE A 183 11.68 9.30 -7.62
CA ILE A 183 11.30 9.47 -9.03
C ILE A 183 12.52 9.16 -9.88
N GLU A 184 12.38 8.26 -10.86
CA GLU A 184 13.39 7.99 -11.86
C GLU A 184 13.06 8.75 -13.14
N TYR A 185 14.01 9.57 -13.59
CA TYR A 185 13.97 10.25 -14.87
C TYR A 185 15.33 10.13 -15.56
N ASN A 186 15.35 9.70 -16.83
CA ASN A 186 16.58 9.51 -17.60
C ASN A 186 17.67 8.74 -16.83
N ASN A 187 17.28 7.63 -16.18
CA ASN A 187 18.16 6.78 -15.36
C ASN A 187 18.82 7.48 -14.16
N THR A 188 18.25 8.60 -13.72
CA THR A 188 18.66 9.33 -12.52
C THR A 188 17.52 9.29 -11.51
N TYR A 189 17.86 9.01 -10.24
CA TYR A 189 16.91 9.00 -9.15
C TYR A 189 16.91 10.33 -8.39
N TYR A 190 15.72 10.80 -8.05
CA TYR A 190 15.44 12.02 -7.30
C TYR A 190 14.72 11.61 -6.02
N GLU A 191 15.41 11.72 -4.88
CA GLU A 191 14.96 11.22 -3.57
C GLU A 191 15.61 11.95 -2.39
#